data_AF-A0A6P0T9U1-F1
#
_entry.id   AF-A0A6P0T9U1-F1
#
_cell.length_a   1.000
_cell.length_b   1.000
_cell.length_c   1.000
_cell.angle_alpha   90.00
_cell.angle_beta   90.00
_cell.angle_gamma   90.00
#
_symmetry.space_group_name_H-M   'P 1'
#
loop_
_entity.id
_entity.type
_entity.pdbx_description
1 polymer ?
#
loop_
_entity_poly.entity_id
_entity_poly.type
_entity_poly.pdbx_seq_one_letter_code
_entity_poly.pdbx_strand_id
1 'polypeptide(L)'
;MTQRPNNLEHEEVLEVGWHPYALDHAAQELVLKYRDEKNVLNESHKMRMAVAYGLERFWGEHLRFERDNSYESQNKGRYWKSVWMEVAKILDQGNIALPDADGLVTFKQTSKIKEIAAEIWQLSESDRYVALMVLTQFCDALVWWTQRYKT
;
A
#
# COMPACT_ATOMS: atom_id res chain seq x y z
N MET A 1 24.13 -0.86 -52.86
CA MET A 1 23.84 0.33 -52.04
C MET A 1 22.36 0.33 -51.72
N THR A 2 22.01 -0.12 -50.52
CA THR A 2 20.70 0.11 -49.92
C THR A 2 20.91 -0.04 -48.42
N GLN A 3 21.36 1.04 -47.79
CA GLN A 3 21.40 1.16 -46.34
C GLN A 3 19.95 1.12 -45.83
N ARG A 4 19.65 0.20 -44.91
CA ARG A 4 18.46 0.30 -44.06
C ARG A 4 18.72 1.43 -43.05
N PRO A 5 17.80 2.39 -42.86
CA PRO A 5 17.90 3.27 -41.71
C PRO A 5 17.60 2.48 -40.44
N ASN A 6 18.48 2.70 -39.47
CA ASN A 6 18.60 2.05 -38.19
C ASN A 6 17.67 2.74 -37.19
N ASN A 7 16.93 1.95 -36.42
CA ASN A 7 16.35 2.20 -35.09
C ASN A 7 15.93 3.65 -34.76
N LEU A 8 14.62 3.90 -34.87
CA LEU A 8 13.96 4.84 -33.97
C LEU A 8 13.92 4.19 -32.59
N GLU A 9 14.50 4.88 -31.62
CA GLU A 9 14.40 4.60 -30.20
C GLU A 9 12.90 4.50 -29.85
N HIS A 10 12.44 3.28 -29.59
CA HIS A 10 11.19 3.06 -28.88
C HIS A 10 11.44 3.45 -27.43
N GLU A 11 11.41 4.76 -27.16
CA GLU A 11 11.09 5.24 -25.82
C GLU A 11 9.66 4.78 -25.57
N GLU A 12 9.53 3.67 -24.82
CA GLU A 12 8.26 3.14 -24.36
C GLU A 12 7.70 4.15 -23.36
N VAL A 13 7.06 5.19 -23.90
CA VAL A 13 6.20 6.08 -23.15
C VAL A 13 5.08 5.19 -22.63
N LEU A 14 5.21 4.72 -21.39
CA LEU A 14 4.13 4.06 -20.68
C LEU A 14 2.96 5.04 -20.69
N GLU A 15 1.98 4.79 -21.56
CA GLU A 15 0.76 5.59 -21.60
C GLU A 15 0.16 5.57 -20.19
N VAL A 16 0.10 6.74 -19.56
CA VAL A 16 -0.60 6.94 -18.29
C VAL A 16 -2.10 6.93 -18.60
N GLY A 17 -2.60 5.74 -18.92
CA GLY A 17 -3.99 5.47 -19.23
C GLY A 17 -4.63 4.62 -18.13
N TRP A 18 -5.96 4.60 -18.11
CA TRP A 18 -6.70 3.70 -17.23
C TRP A 18 -6.32 2.25 -17.54
N HIS A 19 -5.71 1.56 -16.57
CA HIS A 19 -5.36 0.15 -16.67
C HIS A 19 -6.38 -0.69 -15.90
N PRO A 20 -7.17 -1.53 -16.59
CA PRO A 20 -8.05 -2.45 -15.90
C PRO A 20 -7.20 -3.36 -15.00
N TYR A 21 -7.65 -3.56 -13.76
CA TYR A 21 -7.01 -4.43 -12.77
C TYR A 21 -5.67 -3.97 -12.18
N ALA A 22 -5.24 -2.70 -12.35
CA ALA A 22 -4.01 -2.19 -11.74
C ALA A 22 -3.94 -2.40 -10.22
N LEU A 23 -5.08 -2.22 -9.54
CA LEU A 23 -5.22 -2.44 -8.09
C LEU A 23 -5.03 -3.92 -7.70
N ASP A 24 -5.53 -4.85 -8.51
CA ASP A 24 -5.34 -6.29 -8.29
C ASP A 24 -3.88 -6.71 -8.54
N HIS A 25 -3.24 -6.18 -9.58
CA HIS A 25 -1.84 -6.41 -9.87
C HIS A 25 -0.92 -5.92 -8.74
N ALA A 26 -1.11 -4.69 -8.25
CA ALA A 26 -0.36 -4.16 -7.12
C ALA A 26 -0.53 -5.02 -5.85
N ALA A 27 -1.73 -5.56 -5.63
CA ALA A 27 -1.96 -6.48 -4.51
C ALA A 27 -1.20 -7.80 -4.69
N GLN A 28 -1.19 -8.37 -5.90
CA GLN A 28 -0.42 -9.56 -6.23
C GLN A 28 1.08 -9.35 -5.98
N GLU A 29 1.64 -8.24 -6.46
CA GLU A 29 3.06 -7.91 -6.28
C GLU A 29 3.45 -7.81 -4.81
N LEU A 30 2.63 -7.12 -4.00
CA LEU A 30 2.86 -7.04 -2.55
C LEU A 30 2.76 -8.41 -1.89
N VAL A 31 1.76 -9.23 -2.23
CA VAL A 31 1.65 -10.57 -1.65
C VAL A 31 2.86 -11.43 -2.03
N LEU A 32 3.31 -11.38 -3.28
CA LEU A 32 4.51 -12.10 -3.74
C LEU A 32 5.78 -11.62 -3.01
N LYS A 33 5.91 -10.32 -2.76
CA LYS A 33 7.03 -9.74 -2.00
C LYS A 33 7.13 -10.29 -0.57
N TYR A 34 5.99 -10.61 0.06
CA TYR A 34 5.94 -11.10 1.45
C TYR A 34 5.58 -12.59 1.57
N ARG A 35 5.47 -13.32 0.46
CA ARG A 35 4.93 -14.69 0.44
C ARG A 35 5.75 -15.67 1.29
N ASP A 36 7.07 -15.51 1.26
CA ASP A 36 8.02 -16.43 1.89
C ASP A 36 8.27 -16.03 3.36
N GLU A 37 7.68 -14.92 3.82
CA GLU A 37 7.81 -14.44 5.18
C GLU A 37 6.81 -15.12 6.11
N LYS A 38 7.34 -15.77 7.15
CA LYS A 38 6.55 -16.59 8.07
C LYS A 38 5.36 -15.82 8.65
N ASN A 39 4.16 -16.34 8.45
CA ASN A 39 2.89 -15.82 8.96
C ASN A 39 2.54 -14.39 8.54
N VAL A 40 3.26 -13.75 7.62
CA VAL A 40 3.02 -12.36 7.24
C VAL A 40 1.73 -12.20 6.44
N LEU A 41 1.47 -13.10 5.49
CA LEU A 41 0.26 -13.02 4.68
C LEU A 41 -1.05 -13.14 5.48
N ASN A 42 -1.00 -13.69 6.70
CA ASN A 42 -2.17 -13.70 7.60
C ASN A 42 -2.63 -12.28 7.98
N GLU A 43 -1.74 -11.30 7.86
CA GLU A 43 -2.08 -9.90 8.11
C GLU A 43 -3.06 -9.34 7.07
N SER A 44 -3.13 -9.86 5.84
CA SER A 44 -4.10 -9.42 4.83
C SER A 44 -5.55 -9.51 5.33
N HIS A 45 -5.88 -10.55 6.09
CA HIS A 45 -7.20 -10.69 6.72
C HIS A 45 -7.45 -9.64 7.80
N LYS A 46 -6.42 -9.29 8.56
CA LYS A 46 -6.50 -8.25 9.60
C LYS A 46 -6.57 -6.85 8.98
N MET A 47 -5.87 -6.62 7.88
CA MET A 47 -5.97 -5.41 7.06
C MET A 47 -7.41 -5.18 6.63
N ARG A 48 -8.04 -6.18 6.01
CA ARG A 48 -9.46 -6.13 5.64
C ARG A 48 -10.38 -5.73 6.80
N MET A 49 -10.14 -6.26 8.00
CA MET A 49 -10.90 -5.89 9.19
C MET A 49 -10.60 -4.46 9.67
N ALA A 50 -9.33 -4.03 9.63
CA ALA A 50 -8.90 -2.74 10.12
C ALA A 50 -9.44 -1.57 9.30
N VAL A 51 -9.66 -1.75 7.98
CA VAL A 51 -10.21 -0.69 7.12
C VAL A 51 -11.53 -0.12 7.65
N ALA A 52 -12.38 -0.97 8.22
CA ALA A 52 -13.67 -0.55 8.81
C ALA A 52 -13.53 0.43 9.99
N TYR A 53 -12.34 0.51 10.59
CA TYR A 53 -12.04 1.41 11.71
C TYR A 53 -11.35 2.71 11.27
N GLY A 54 -11.21 2.95 9.97
CA GLY A 54 -10.71 4.20 9.41
C GLY A 54 -9.22 4.20 9.07
N LEU A 55 -8.82 5.25 8.36
CA LEU A 55 -7.47 5.42 7.80
C LEU A 55 -6.39 5.47 8.88
N GLU A 56 -6.61 6.23 9.97
CA GLU A 56 -5.63 6.34 11.06
C GLU A 56 -5.37 4.99 11.72
N ARG A 57 -6.44 4.22 12.00
CA ARG A 57 -6.31 2.89 12.61
C ARG A 57 -5.53 1.94 11.71
N PHE A 58 -5.79 1.99 10.41
CA PHE A 58 -5.09 1.19 9.41
C PHE A 58 -3.61 1.57 9.33
N TRP A 59 -3.32 2.85 9.12
CA TRP A 59 -1.95 3.38 9.04
C TRP A 59 -1.15 3.04 10.30
N GLY A 60 -1.67 3.34 11.49
CA GLY A 60 -0.93 3.15 12.75
C GLY A 60 -0.62 1.69 13.12
N GLU A 61 -1.14 0.70 12.38
CA GLU A 61 -0.90 -0.72 12.67
C GLU A 61 0.56 -1.13 12.41
N HIS A 62 1.26 -0.52 11.44
CA HIS A 62 2.69 -0.81 11.25
C HIS A 62 3.52 -0.38 12.47
N LEU A 63 3.18 0.75 13.08
CA LEU A 63 3.83 1.26 14.29
C LEU A 63 3.61 0.32 15.50
N ARG A 64 2.46 -0.37 15.56
CA ARG A 64 2.18 -1.36 16.62
C ARG A 64 3.20 -2.50 16.59
N PHE A 65 3.58 -2.97 15.40
CA PHE A 65 4.53 -4.06 15.24
C PHE A 65 5.96 -3.67 15.60
N GLU A 66 6.34 -2.39 15.50
CA GLU A 66 7.66 -1.91 15.91
C GLU A 66 7.95 -2.10 17.40
N ARG A 67 6.91 -2.26 18.22
CA ARG A 67 7.05 -2.53 19.66
C ARG A 67 7.64 -3.91 19.97
N ASP A 68 7.42 -4.86 19.06
CA ASP A 68 7.96 -6.21 19.15
C ASP A 68 9.14 -6.33 18.17
N ASN A 69 10.34 -6.45 18.74
CA ASN A 69 11.60 -6.51 18.00
C ASN A 69 11.86 -7.89 17.34
N SER A 70 10.92 -8.84 17.41
CA SER A 70 11.06 -10.11 16.72
C SER A 70 11.06 -9.93 15.19
N TYR A 71 11.85 -10.74 14.49
CA TYR A 71 11.93 -10.70 13.02
C TYR A 71 10.54 -10.88 12.37
N GLU A 72 9.72 -11.78 12.90
CA GLU A 72 8.35 -12.02 12.43
C GLU A 72 7.47 -10.77 12.60
N SER A 73 7.51 -10.12 13.78
CA SER A 73 6.75 -8.88 14.02
C SER A 73 7.18 -7.76 13.07
N GLN A 74 8.49 -7.57 12.91
CA GLN A 74 9.04 -6.54 12.02
C GLN A 74 8.61 -6.75 10.56
N ASN A 75 8.56 -8.00 10.09
CA ASN A 75 8.06 -8.32 8.76
C ASN A 75 6.56 -8.03 8.59
N LYS A 76 5.74 -8.32 9.61
CA LYS A 76 4.33 -7.92 9.61
C LYS A 76 4.18 -6.41 9.53
N GLY A 77 4.92 -5.67 10.34
CA GLY A 77 4.95 -4.20 10.29
C GLY A 77 5.34 -3.65 8.91
N ARG A 78 6.39 -4.22 8.30
CA ARG A 78 6.81 -3.87 6.92
C ARG A 78 5.72 -4.11 5.89
N TYR A 79 4.94 -5.17 6.04
CA TYR A 79 3.83 -5.47 5.12
C TYR A 79 2.71 -4.44 5.24
N TRP A 80 2.24 -4.13 6.44
CA TRP A 80 1.28 -3.05 6.69
C TRP A 80 1.74 -1.71 6.13
N LYS A 81 2.99 -1.36 6.39
CA LYS A 81 3.62 -0.14 5.86
C LYS A 81 3.64 -0.12 4.33
N SER A 82 4.05 -1.22 3.69
CA SER A 82 4.08 -1.29 2.21
C SER A 82 2.69 -1.17 1.59
N VAL A 83 1.67 -1.72 2.25
CA VAL A 83 0.28 -1.58 1.80
C VAL A 83 -0.18 -0.13 1.89
N TRP A 84 0.14 0.59 2.97
CA TRP A 84 -0.16 2.02 3.09
C TRP A 84 0.51 2.85 1.98
N MET A 85 1.81 2.62 1.76
CA MET A 85 2.60 3.32 0.73
C MET A 85 2.05 3.05 -0.68
N GLU A 86 1.64 1.82 -0.99
CA GLU A 86 1.08 1.50 -2.31
C GLU A 86 -0.30 2.15 -2.51
N VAL A 87 -1.14 2.18 -1.47
CA VAL A 87 -2.44 2.90 -1.54
C VAL A 87 -2.23 4.40 -1.70
N ALA A 88 -1.25 4.99 -1.00
CA ALA A 88 -0.89 6.40 -1.18
C ALA A 88 -0.47 6.70 -2.62
N LYS A 89 0.37 5.85 -3.21
CA LYS A 89 0.78 5.95 -4.62
C LYS A 89 -0.39 5.83 -5.60
N ILE A 90 -1.33 4.91 -5.36
CA ILE A 90 -2.52 4.74 -6.21
C ILE A 90 -3.42 5.98 -6.13
N LEU A 91 -3.64 6.51 -4.92
CA LEU A 91 -4.49 7.68 -4.70
C LEU A 91 -3.87 8.98 -5.23
N ASP A 92 -2.54 9.09 -5.24
CA ASP A 92 -1.81 10.22 -5.80
C ASP A 92 -2.09 10.42 -7.31
N GLN A 93 -2.31 9.32 -8.06
CA GLN A 93 -2.75 9.39 -9.47
C GLN A 93 -4.12 10.08 -9.62
N GLY A 94 -4.94 10.04 -8.57
CA GLY A 94 -6.23 10.72 -8.47
C GLY A 94 -6.15 12.08 -7.76
N ASN A 95 -4.94 12.62 -7.52
CA ASN A 95 -4.68 13.85 -6.74
C ASN A 95 -5.15 13.78 -5.28
N ILE A 96 -5.22 12.59 -4.69
CA ILE A 96 -5.51 12.40 -3.27
C ILE A 96 -4.20 12.04 -2.56
N ALA A 97 -3.60 13.01 -1.89
CA ALA A 97 -2.38 12.81 -1.12
C ALA A 97 -2.70 12.19 0.25
N LEU A 98 -2.19 10.98 0.50
CA LEU A 98 -2.16 10.41 1.85
C LEU A 98 -0.88 10.83 2.58
N PRO A 99 -0.97 11.11 3.89
CA PRO A 99 0.21 11.46 4.69
C PRO A 99 1.11 10.23 4.92
N ASP A 100 2.39 10.48 5.22
CA ASP A 100 3.41 9.43 5.41
C ASP A 100 3.49 8.45 4.21
N ALA A 101 3.38 8.97 2.98
CA ALA A 101 3.46 8.17 1.75
C ALA A 101 4.83 7.51 1.53
N ASP A 102 5.90 8.04 2.14
CA ASP A 102 7.23 7.42 2.19
C ASP A 102 7.41 6.44 3.37
N GLY A 103 6.43 6.42 4.28
CA GLY A 103 6.37 5.59 5.47
C GLY A 103 7.49 5.84 6.48
N LEU A 104 8.16 6.99 6.46
CA LEU A 104 9.35 7.23 7.29
C LEU A 104 9.02 7.42 8.79
N VAL A 105 7.75 7.53 9.17
CA VAL A 105 7.36 7.62 10.59
C VAL A 105 7.60 6.31 11.33
N THR A 106 8.17 6.43 12.53
CA THR A 106 8.48 5.31 13.44
C THR A 106 7.81 5.51 14.79
N PHE A 107 7.61 4.43 15.54
CA PHE A 107 6.88 4.39 16.80
C PHE A 107 7.44 5.35 17.87
N LYS A 108 8.73 5.67 17.80
CA LYS A 108 9.40 6.57 18.77
C LYS A 108 9.12 8.06 18.52
N GLN A 109 8.55 8.42 17.36
CA GLN A 109 8.37 9.81 16.95
C GLN A 109 6.98 10.33 17.30
N THR A 110 6.65 10.41 18.60
CA THR A 110 5.31 10.79 19.08
C THR A 110 4.76 12.07 18.45
N SER A 111 5.59 13.11 18.26
CA SER A 111 5.15 14.36 17.62
C SER A 111 4.74 14.16 16.17
N LYS A 112 5.53 13.40 15.40
CA LYS A 112 5.20 13.07 14.00
C LYS A 112 3.95 12.20 13.92
N ILE A 113 3.79 11.25 14.85
CA ILE A 113 2.59 10.40 14.89
C ILE A 113 1.33 11.25 15.06
N LYS A 114 1.37 12.27 15.93
CA LYS A 114 0.26 13.21 16.11
C LYS A 114 0.00 14.08 14.89
N GLU A 115 1.07 14.50 14.21
CA GLU A 115 1.01 15.27 12.96
C GLU A 115 0.33 14.46 11.85
N ILE A 116 0.80 13.25 11.57
CA ILE A 116 0.19 12.37 10.56
C ILE A 116 -1.27 12.05 10.91
N ALA A 117 -1.57 11.74 12.17
CA ALA A 117 -2.95 11.52 12.58
C ALA A 117 -3.82 12.75 12.29
N ALA A 118 -3.35 13.96 12.63
CA ALA A 118 -4.09 15.19 12.33
C ALA A 118 -4.29 15.41 10.82
N GLU A 119 -3.28 15.14 10.00
CA GLU A 119 -3.37 15.22 8.54
C GLU A 119 -4.42 14.25 7.98
N ILE A 120 -4.47 13.00 8.47
CA ILE A 120 -5.50 12.03 8.10
C ILE A 120 -6.91 12.57 8.42
N TRP A 121 -7.09 13.21 9.57
CA TRP A 121 -8.39 13.79 9.96
C TRP A 121 -8.76 15.06 9.20
N GLN A 122 -7.78 15.75 8.62
CA GLN A 122 -7.97 16.96 7.82
C GLN A 122 -8.30 16.67 6.35
N LEU A 123 -8.19 15.43 5.88
CA LEU A 123 -8.65 15.02 4.56
C LEU A 123 -10.11 15.46 4.33
N SER A 124 -10.39 15.94 3.12
CA SER A 124 -11.76 16.28 2.74
C SER A 124 -12.66 15.05 2.87
N GLU A 125 -13.95 15.27 3.13
CA GLU A 125 -14.89 14.16 3.28
C GLU A 125 -14.93 13.27 2.04
N SER A 126 -14.90 13.86 0.86
CA SER A 126 -14.81 13.16 -0.42
C SER A 126 -13.54 12.31 -0.52
N ASP A 127 -12.37 12.90 -0.24
CA ASP A 127 -11.09 12.19 -0.37
C ASP A 127 -11.00 11.03 0.63
N ARG A 128 -11.50 11.22 1.85
CA ARG A 128 -11.56 10.17 2.86
C ARG A 128 -12.45 9.01 2.41
N TYR A 129 -13.58 9.27 1.75
CA TYR A 129 -14.44 8.22 1.21
C TYR A 129 -13.78 7.47 0.07
N VAL A 130 -13.16 8.19 -0.87
CA VAL A 130 -12.43 7.56 -1.97
C VAL A 130 -11.27 6.71 -1.44
N ALA A 131 -10.47 7.25 -0.52
CA ALA A 131 -9.36 6.54 0.10
C ALA A 131 -9.81 5.26 0.82
N LEU A 132 -10.90 5.31 1.58
CA LEU A 132 -11.46 4.13 2.24
C LEU A 132 -11.98 3.09 1.24
N MET A 133 -12.63 3.52 0.17
CA MET A 133 -13.12 2.61 -0.87
C MET A 133 -11.99 1.92 -1.63
N VAL A 134 -10.94 2.66 -1.99
CA VAL A 134 -9.73 2.10 -2.63
C VAL A 134 -9.03 1.14 -1.69
N LEU A 135 -8.81 1.55 -0.43
CA LEU A 135 -8.17 0.72 0.58
C LEU A 135 -8.96 -0.58 0.85
N THR A 136 -10.30 -0.50 0.91
CA THR A 136 -11.17 -1.66 1.09
C THR A 136 -10.99 -2.66 -0.06
N GLN A 137 -11.10 -2.19 -1.30
CA GLN A 137 -10.93 -3.04 -2.48
C GLN A 137 -9.52 -3.64 -2.55
N PHE A 138 -8.51 -2.85 -2.19
CA PHE A 138 -7.13 -3.32 -2.15
C PHE A 138 -6.93 -4.43 -1.12
N CYS A 139 -7.50 -4.28 0.08
CA CYS A 139 -7.47 -5.32 1.10
C CYS A 139 -8.21 -6.61 0.67
N ASP A 140 -9.33 -6.47 -0.05
CA ASP A 140 -10.03 -7.64 -0.61
C ASP A 140 -9.15 -8.38 -1.65
N ALA A 141 -8.45 -7.65 -2.53
CA ALA A 141 -7.51 -8.22 -3.48
C ALA A 141 -6.31 -8.90 -2.78
N LEU A 142 -5.73 -8.26 -1.74
CA LEU A 142 -4.65 -8.85 -0.94
C LEU A 142 -5.08 -10.17 -0.30
N VAL A 143 -6.30 -10.26 0.23
CA VAL A 143 -6.85 -11.50 0.79
C VAL A 143 -7.01 -12.57 -0.29
N TRP A 144 -7.51 -12.20 -1.47
CA TRP A 144 -7.66 -13.13 -2.58
C TRP A 144 -6.32 -13.76 -2.99
N TRP A 145 -5.29 -12.93 -3.20
CA TRP A 145 -3.95 -13.41 -3.54
C TRP A 145 -3.28 -14.18 -2.40
N THR A 146 -3.51 -13.78 -1.16
CA THR A 146 -3.04 -14.51 0.01
C THR A 146 -3.55 -15.96 -0.01
N GLN A 147 -4.81 -16.19 -0.33
CA GLN A 147 -5.38 -17.55 -0.41
C GLN A 147 -4.74 -18.40 -1.53
N ARG A 148 -4.21 -17.78 -2.58
CA ARG A 148 -3.53 -18.49 -3.68
C ARG A 148 -2.12 -18.95 -3.32
N TYR A 149 -1.41 -18.20 -2.48
CA TYR A 149 0.00 -18.46 -2.17
C TYR A 149 0.23 -19.04 -0.77
N LYS A 150 -0.80 -19.06 0.08
CA LYS A 150 -0.74 -19.68 1.40
C LYS A 150 -0.77 -21.21 1.24
N THR A 151 0.39 -21.84 1.42
CA THR A 151 0.54 -23.29 1.60
C THR A 151 0.29 -23.71 3.03
#